data_AF-A0A2B4RIU5-F1
#
_entry.id   AF-A0A2B4RIU5-F1
#
_cell.length_a   1.000
_cell.length_b   1.000
_cell.length_c   1.000
_cell.angle_alpha   90.00
_cell.angle_beta   90.00
_cell.angle_gamma   90.00
#
_symmetry.space_group_name_H-M   'P 1'
#
loop_
_entity.id
_entity.type
_entity.pdbx_description
1 polymer ?
#
loop_
_entity_poly.entity_id
_entity_poly.type
_entity_poly.pdbx_seq_one_letter_code
_entity_poly.pdbx_strand_id
1 'polypeptide(L)'
;MADETDGLFMFGDDLEAILDVLEEDERIQDDFTEAVNLAQNYHIVCECGKSYKTKAGYDRHRTAKHGNTESESATLFTTSLLAEMVNRAVQSIKERKVFNLSIKNELTVLIFELEERSDEFFYLKTIYESLRKKGDVEKFYSNFYGTVALNATKYFKGLTRNAATLLATKVADTMIANSKKQKLSSVSNESIHELTNKQKAGLQYVSGYVLQNLHKKYCKVNSIESQQAMTILKAGKLDSMNLNTQKQELISSLNRGGLWTVTLPAFKIFLKTDEYFRQSTSKAGLQRIDIVGITKNSTTDSDVLANYQLIVSKADCDSYSHVQKDVLHNIVSLYIRVRSFSYAKDIVQKYKIKAKQRKSKSLRKEISRSCKENEEERQE
;
A
#
# COMPACT_ATOMS: atom_id res chain seq x y z
N MET A 1 -18.33 1.20 15.23
CA MET A 1 -17.83 2.58 15.39
C MET A 1 -16.50 2.56 16.14
N ALA A 2 -15.41 2.18 15.48
CA ALA A 2 -14.02 2.33 15.94
C ALA A 2 -13.05 1.86 14.83
N ASP A 3 -12.57 2.82 14.03
CA ASP A 3 -11.26 2.84 13.35
C ASP A 3 -10.71 1.56 12.67
N GLU A 4 -11.05 1.34 11.39
CA GLU A 4 -10.22 0.56 10.45
C GLU A 4 -9.33 1.49 9.58
N THR A 5 -8.45 2.32 10.17
CA THR A 5 -7.54 3.19 9.39
C THR A 5 -6.04 3.04 9.72
N ASP A 6 -5.53 1.80 9.76
CA ASP A 6 -4.07 1.58 9.70
C ASP A 6 -3.63 0.28 8.98
N GLY A 7 -3.95 0.17 7.68
CA GLY A 7 -3.51 -0.93 6.80
C GLY A 7 -2.00 -0.94 6.46
N LEU A 8 -1.23 -0.03 7.06
CA LEU A 8 0.20 0.14 6.87
C LEU A 8 0.93 -0.29 8.15
N PHE A 9 1.24 -1.60 8.24
CA PHE A 9 1.83 -2.25 9.42
C PHE A 9 3.34 -1.95 9.51
N MET A 10 3.69 -0.64 9.56
CA MET A 10 5.05 -0.12 9.49
C MET A 10 5.98 -0.74 10.54
N PHE A 11 5.45 -0.92 11.75
CA PHE A 11 6.16 -1.28 12.97
C PHE A 11 5.29 -2.27 13.76
N GLY A 12 5.64 -3.55 13.71
CA GLY A 12 5.06 -4.59 14.56
C GLY A 12 6.00 -5.00 15.69
N ASP A 13 5.52 -5.87 16.58
CA ASP A 13 6.16 -6.30 17.84
C ASP A 13 7.63 -6.79 17.72
N ASP A 14 8.06 -7.19 16.51
CA ASP A 14 9.43 -7.59 16.21
C ASP A 14 10.38 -6.42 15.87
N LEU A 15 9.98 -5.14 16.00
CA LEU A 15 10.79 -4.02 15.53
C LEU A 15 12.17 -4.00 16.20
N GLU A 16 12.25 -4.07 17.52
CA GLU A 16 13.55 -4.04 18.24
C GLU A 16 14.43 -5.22 17.82
N ALA A 17 13.85 -6.43 17.65
CA ALA A 17 14.58 -7.59 17.11
C ALA A 17 15.09 -7.42 15.66
N ILE A 18 14.55 -6.49 14.86
CA ILE A 18 15.12 -6.11 13.55
C ILE A 18 16.26 -5.09 13.74
N LEU A 19 16.14 -4.19 14.71
CA LEU A 19 17.13 -3.16 15.00
C LEU A 19 18.38 -3.74 15.68
N ASP A 20 18.21 -4.72 16.58
CA ASP A 20 19.30 -5.47 17.23
C ASP A 20 20.11 -6.27 16.19
N VAL A 21 19.43 -6.99 15.29
CA VAL A 21 20.02 -7.70 14.15
C VAL A 21 20.73 -6.75 13.17
N LEU A 22 20.44 -5.44 13.21
CA LEU A 22 21.14 -4.41 12.44
C LEU A 22 22.23 -3.66 13.22
N GLU A 23 22.47 -3.98 14.51
CA GLU A 23 23.54 -3.37 15.31
C GLU A 23 24.79 -4.25 15.48
N GLU A 24 24.71 -5.58 15.36
CA GLU A 24 25.80 -6.48 15.82
C GLU A 24 26.85 -6.95 14.79
N ASP A 25 26.54 -7.16 13.50
CA ASP A 25 27.53 -7.75 12.57
C ASP A 25 27.45 -7.23 11.11
N GLU A 26 28.60 -7.01 10.48
CA GLU A 26 28.68 -6.76 9.03
C GLU A 26 28.46 -8.06 8.23
N ARG A 27 28.78 -9.24 8.82
CA ARG A 27 28.53 -10.56 8.23
C ARG A 27 27.05 -10.88 8.09
N ILE A 28 26.17 -10.27 8.90
CA ILE A 28 24.71 -10.42 8.77
C ILE A 28 24.21 -10.01 7.37
N GLN A 29 24.93 -9.21 6.59
CA GLN A 29 24.53 -8.91 5.22
C GLN A 29 24.72 -10.10 4.26
N ASP A 30 25.73 -10.93 4.49
CA ASP A 30 26.01 -12.16 3.73
C ASP A 30 25.28 -13.36 4.34
N ASP A 31 25.27 -13.49 5.68
CA ASP A 31 24.48 -14.50 6.39
C ASP A 31 22.97 -14.32 6.15
N PHE A 32 22.45 -13.10 5.92
CA PHE A 32 21.06 -12.91 5.49
C PHE A 32 20.82 -13.47 4.08
N THR A 33 21.82 -13.43 3.21
CA THR A 33 21.73 -14.01 1.86
C THR A 33 21.78 -15.54 1.92
N GLU A 34 22.49 -16.13 2.88
CA GLU A 34 22.57 -17.59 3.06
C GLU A 34 21.43 -18.18 3.93
N ALA A 35 21.11 -17.56 5.08
CA ALA A 35 20.05 -18.01 5.99
C ALA A 35 18.63 -17.92 5.41
N VAL A 36 18.40 -17.03 4.43
CA VAL A 36 17.16 -17.02 3.63
C VAL A 36 16.94 -18.34 2.87
N ASN A 37 18.01 -19.12 2.64
CA ASN A 37 17.93 -20.45 2.04
C ASN A 37 17.80 -21.62 3.06
N LEU A 38 17.93 -21.39 4.39
CA LEU A 38 18.25 -22.46 5.36
C LEU A 38 17.28 -22.74 6.54
N ALA A 39 16.08 -22.16 6.58
CA ALA A 39 14.94 -22.62 7.43
C ALA A 39 15.04 -22.32 8.97
N GLN A 40 13.98 -21.93 9.70
CA GLN A 40 12.86 -22.66 10.36
C GLN A 40 13.02 -23.08 11.86
N ASN A 41 11.97 -22.80 12.66
CA ASN A 41 11.51 -23.44 13.94
C ASN A 41 12.15 -23.05 15.30
N TYR A 42 11.30 -22.68 16.29
CA TYR A 42 11.55 -22.73 17.75
C TYR A 42 10.24 -22.87 18.58
N HIS A 43 10.34 -23.42 19.80
CA HIS A 43 9.22 -23.95 20.60
C HIS A 43 8.61 -22.96 21.60
N ILE A 44 7.27 -22.97 21.75
CA ILE A 44 6.46 -22.11 22.63
C ILE A 44 5.45 -22.98 23.42
N VAL A 45 4.92 -22.50 24.56
CA VAL A 45 3.90 -23.22 25.38
C VAL A 45 2.68 -22.32 25.64
N CYS A 46 1.50 -22.93 25.77
CA CYS A 46 0.22 -22.27 25.99
C CYS A 46 -0.28 -22.43 27.43
N GLU A 47 -1.13 -21.50 27.89
CA GLU A 47 -1.77 -21.50 29.21
C GLU A 47 -2.56 -22.79 29.54
N CYS A 48 -3.03 -23.54 28.53
CA CYS A 48 -3.64 -24.87 28.68
C CYS A 48 -2.62 -26.02 28.85
N GLY A 49 -1.36 -25.71 29.15
CA GLY A 49 -0.24 -26.65 29.31
C GLY A 49 0.35 -27.22 28.02
N LYS A 50 -0.20 -26.90 26.84
CA LYS A 50 0.21 -27.51 25.56
C LYS A 50 1.36 -26.77 24.89
N SER A 51 2.37 -27.51 24.42
CA SER A 51 3.55 -26.98 23.74
C SER A 51 3.44 -27.09 22.20
N TYR A 52 4.03 -26.12 21.50
CA TYR A 52 3.90 -25.88 20.06
C TYR A 52 5.23 -25.44 19.43
N LYS A 53 5.70 -26.14 18.39
CA LYS A 53 6.99 -25.86 17.69
C LYS A 53 7.05 -24.55 16.87
N THR A 54 6.00 -23.72 16.92
CA THR A 54 5.90 -22.42 16.24
C THR A 54 4.87 -21.52 16.95
N LYS A 55 5.04 -20.19 16.92
CA LYS A 55 4.07 -19.22 17.48
C LYS A 55 2.69 -19.37 16.84
N ALA A 56 2.66 -19.55 15.51
CA ALA A 56 1.44 -19.85 14.76
C ALA A 56 0.73 -21.17 15.16
N GLY A 57 1.36 -22.07 15.93
CA GLY A 57 0.70 -23.19 16.58
C GLY A 57 -0.11 -22.75 17.80
N TYR A 58 0.55 -22.03 18.72
CA TYR A 58 -0.08 -21.37 19.89
C TYR A 58 -1.22 -20.43 19.45
N ASP A 59 -0.99 -19.55 18.47
CA ASP A 59 -2.00 -18.58 18.02
C ASP A 59 -3.26 -19.28 17.48
N ARG A 60 -3.10 -20.33 16.67
CA ARG A 60 -4.24 -21.10 16.13
C ARG A 60 -5.00 -21.82 17.23
N HIS A 61 -4.32 -22.35 18.24
CA HIS A 61 -5.01 -22.92 19.42
C HIS A 61 -5.85 -21.85 20.10
N ARG A 62 -5.28 -20.68 20.37
CA ARG A 62 -5.97 -19.55 21.01
C ARG A 62 -7.18 -19.09 20.19
N THR A 63 -7.02 -18.77 18.90
CA THR A 63 -8.14 -18.32 18.06
C THR A 63 -9.22 -19.38 17.87
N ALA A 64 -8.86 -20.68 17.77
CA ALA A 64 -9.84 -21.76 17.62
C ALA A 64 -10.61 -22.10 18.91
N LYS A 65 -10.20 -21.55 20.06
CA LYS A 65 -10.94 -21.63 21.32
C LYS A 65 -11.56 -20.29 21.75
N HIS A 66 -11.15 -19.16 21.15
CA HIS A 66 -11.53 -17.80 21.54
C HIS A 66 -11.58 -16.83 20.29
N GLY A 67 -12.74 -16.63 19.62
CA GLY A 67 -12.94 -15.82 18.37
C GLY A 67 -13.42 -14.36 18.59
N ASN A 68 -13.98 -13.55 17.65
CA ASN A 68 -14.34 -13.59 16.19
C ASN A 68 -14.53 -12.09 15.69
N THR A 69 -15.04 -11.57 14.53
CA THR A 69 -15.78 -11.99 13.29
C THR A 69 -15.36 -11.12 12.04
N GLU A 70 -16.25 -10.38 11.34
CA GLU A 70 -16.04 -9.73 9.99
C GLU A 70 -16.95 -8.47 9.71
N SER A 71 -16.60 -7.58 8.74
CA SER A 71 -17.51 -6.81 7.83
C SER A 71 -16.74 -5.97 6.75
N GLU A 72 -17.41 -5.21 5.85
CA GLU A 72 -16.90 -4.79 4.50
C GLU A 72 -17.52 -3.46 3.95
N SER A 73 -16.84 -2.69 3.06
CA SER A 73 -17.46 -1.59 2.26
C SER A 73 -16.72 -1.21 0.94
N ALA A 74 -17.43 -0.66 -0.07
CA ALA A 74 -16.86 -0.15 -1.35
C ALA A 74 -17.81 0.78 -2.15
N THR A 75 -17.28 1.57 -3.10
CA THR A 75 -18.02 2.62 -3.87
C THR A 75 -19.01 2.11 -4.94
N LEU A 76 -20.08 2.88 -5.18
CA LEU A 76 -21.27 2.54 -5.99
C LEU A 76 -21.17 2.85 -7.50
N PHE A 77 -22.14 2.34 -8.27
CA PHE A 77 -22.37 2.60 -9.70
C PHE A 77 -23.71 3.33 -9.93
N THR A 78 -23.70 4.35 -10.80
CA THR A 78 -24.79 5.33 -11.05
C THR A 78 -25.04 5.57 -12.55
N THR A 79 -26.18 6.17 -12.91
CA THR A 79 -26.50 6.58 -14.29
C THR A 79 -25.58 7.63 -14.86
N SER A 80 -25.13 8.60 -14.05
CA SER A 80 -24.17 9.62 -14.48
C SER A 80 -22.90 9.00 -15.04
N LEU A 81 -22.32 8.03 -14.31
CA LEU A 81 -21.15 7.28 -14.73
C LEU A 81 -21.40 6.46 -16.01
N LEU A 82 -22.60 5.88 -16.16
CA LEU A 82 -22.99 5.16 -17.37
C LEU A 82 -23.08 6.10 -18.57
N ALA A 83 -23.74 7.25 -18.44
CA ALA A 83 -23.85 8.25 -19.50
C ALA A 83 -22.47 8.78 -19.95
N GLU A 84 -21.52 9.00 -19.03
CA GLU A 84 -20.13 9.33 -19.41
C GLU A 84 -19.46 8.22 -20.24
N MET A 85 -19.70 6.95 -19.93
CA MET A 85 -19.13 5.82 -20.67
C MET A 85 -19.76 5.68 -22.07
N VAL A 86 -21.06 5.96 -22.21
CA VAL A 86 -21.77 6.01 -23.49
C VAL A 86 -21.28 7.19 -24.34
N ASN A 87 -21.18 8.39 -23.77
CA ASN A 87 -20.67 9.56 -24.48
C ASN A 87 -19.22 9.36 -24.99
N ARG A 88 -18.35 8.74 -24.19
CA ARG A 88 -16.99 8.36 -24.62
C ARG A 88 -17.01 7.31 -25.73
N ALA A 89 -17.95 6.36 -25.71
CA ALA A 89 -18.12 5.38 -26.78
C ALA A 89 -18.58 6.04 -28.09
N VAL A 90 -19.56 6.96 -28.02
CA VAL A 90 -20.06 7.75 -29.16
C VAL A 90 -18.93 8.54 -29.85
N GLN A 91 -18.12 9.29 -29.11
CA GLN A 91 -17.03 10.07 -29.71
C GLN A 91 -16.01 9.17 -30.43
N SER A 92 -15.66 8.02 -29.84
CA SER A 92 -14.75 7.04 -30.46
C SER A 92 -15.24 6.45 -31.79
N ILE A 93 -16.55 6.55 -32.07
CA ILE A 93 -17.16 6.16 -33.36
C ILE A 93 -17.11 7.36 -34.33
N LYS A 94 -17.37 8.59 -33.87
CA LYS A 94 -17.33 9.80 -34.72
C LYS A 94 -15.93 10.07 -35.27
N GLU A 95 -14.89 9.95 -34.45
CA GLU A 95 -13.49 10.17 -34.83
C GLU A 95 -12.97 9.22 -35.92
N ARG A 96 -13.38 7.95 -35.89
CA ARG A 96 -12.80 6.91 -36.77
C ARG A 96 -13.36 6.98 -38.18
N LYS A 97 -12.50 7.17 -39.18
CA LYS A 97 -12.88 7.25 -40.62
C LYS A 97 -13.53 5.97 -41.17
N VAL A 98 -13.39 4.83 -40.51
CA VAL A 98 -13.88 3.51 -40.97
C VAL A 98 -15.41 3.33 -40.87
N PHE A 99 -16.11 4.16 -40.10
CA PHE A 99 -17.56 4.04 -39.90
C PHE A 99 -18.38 4.92 -40.85
N ASN A 100 -19.46 4.37 -41.39
CA ASN A 100 -20.36 5.04 -42.33
C ASN A 100 -20.99 6.30 -41.73
N LEU A 101 -21.15 7.35 -42.55
CA LEU A 101 -21.71 8.64 -42.16
C LEU A 101 -23.14 8.55 -41.60
N SER A 102 -23.99 7.65 -42.10
CA SER A 102 -25.34 7.43 -41.57
C SER A 102 -25.32 7.11 -40.07
N ILE A 103 -24.48 6.14 -39.67
CA ILE A 103 -24.34 5.72 -38.28
C ILE A 103 -23.77 6.85 -37.41
N LYS A 104 -22.89 7.69 -37.95
CA LYS A 104 -22.37 8.88 -37.23
C LYS A 104 -23.42 9.95 -37.05
N ASN A 105 -24.35 10.10 -37.99
CA ASN A 105 -25.46 11.04 -37.90
C ASN A 105 -26.50 10.56 -36.87
N GLU A 106 -26.88 9.28 -36.89
CA GLU A 106 -27.71 8.66 -35.84
C GLU A 106 -27.11 8.88 -34.44
N LEU A 107 -25.82 8.58 -34.26
CA LEU A 107 -25.07 8.80 -33.02
C LEU A 107 -24.76 10.27 -32.72
N THR A 108 -25.24 11.22 -33.53
CA THR A 108 -25.15 12.67 -33.26
C THR A 108 -26.47 13.24 -32.74
N VAL A 109 -27.60 12.59 -33.01
CA VAL A 109 -28.92 12.96 -32.47
C VAL A 109 -29.28 12.14 -31.22
N LEU A 110 -28.48 11.12 -30.87
CA LEU A 110 -28.66 10.31 -29.67
C LEU A 110 -28.66 11.13 -28.37
N ILE A 111 -29.82 11.16 -27.70
CA ILE A 111 -29.96 11.50 -26.28
C ILE A 111 -29.96 10.19 -25.51
N PHE A 112 -28.95 9.96 -24.65
CA PHE A 112 -28.86 8.74 -23.85
C PHE A 112 -29.52 8.92 -22.48
N GLU A 113 -30.70 8.33 -22.33
CA GLU A 113 -31.46 8.29 -21.07
C GLU A 113 -31.79 6.83 -20.71
N LEU A 114 -31.42 6.46 -19.49
CA LEU A 114 -31.72 5.16 -18.88
C LEU A 114 -31.95 5.38 -17.38
N GLU A 115 -33.06 4.90 -16.83
CA GLU A 115 -33.43 5.17 -15.44
C GLU A 115 -32.74 4.22 -14.45
N GLU A 116 -32.35 4.72 -13.26
CA GLU A 116 -31.73 3.87 -12.22
C GLU A 116 -32.66 2.77 -11.68
N ARG A 117 -33.97 2.87 -11.95
CA ARG A 117 -35.00 1.89 -11.59
C ARG A 117 -35.32 0.87 -12.69
N SER A 118 -34.68 0.97 -13.87
CA SER A 118 -34.88 0.03 -14.97
C SER A 118 -34.12 -1.28 -14.77
N ASP A 119 -34.71 -2.39 -15.23
CA ASP A 119 -34.06 -3.71 -15.25
C ASP A 119 -32.77 -3.68 -16.09
N GLU A 120 -32.79 -2.94 -17.21
CA GLU A 120 -31.60 -2.68 -18.03
C GLU A 120 -30.44 -2.06 -17.23
N PHE A 121 -30.72 -1.03 -16.40
CA PHE A 121 -29.71 -0.42 -15.55
C PHE A 121 -29.23 -1.37 -14.44
N PHE A 122 -30.16 -2.08 -13.80
CA PHE A 122 -29.82 -3.04 -12.74
C PHE A 122 -28.96 -4.21 -13.27
N TYR A 123 -29.22 -4.68 -14.49
CA TYR A 123 -28.39 -5.68 -15.17
C TYR A 123 -26.98 -5.14 -15.46
N LEU A 124 -26.89 -3.95 -16.08
CA LEU A 124 -25.61 -3.28 -16.37
C LEU A 124 -24.77 -3.05 -15.10
N LYS A 125 -25.41 -2.59 -14.02
CA LYS A 125 -24.81 -2.43 -12.69
C LYS A 125 -24.25 -3.74 -12.16
N THR A 126 -25.06 -4.80 -12.19
CA THR A 126 -24.68 -6.13 -11.68
C THR A 126 -23.45 -6.70 -12.41
N ILE A 127 -23.40 -6.62 -13.75
CA ILE A 127 -22.26 -7.13 -14.51
C ILE A 127 -21.01 -6.26 -14.34
N TYR A 128 -21.15 -4.93 -14.21
CA TYR A 128 -20.03 -4.01 -13.96
C TYR A 128 -19.46 -4.15 -12.55
N GLU A 129 -20.29 -4.33 -11.53
CA GLU A 129 -19.82 -4.61 -10.16
C GLU A 129 -19.18 -5.99 -10.05
N SER A 130 -19.68 -7.00 -10.76
CA SER A 130 -19.00 -8.31 -10.86
C SER A 130 -17.64 -8.19 -11.57
N LEU A 131 -17.53 -7.38 -12.63
CA LEU A 131 -16.25 -7.07 -13.29
C LEU A 131 -15.28 -6.39 -12.32
N ARG A 132 -15.73 -5.39 -11.54
CA ARG A 132 -14.90 -4.71 -10.52
C ARG A 132 -14.45 -5.67 -9.42
N LYS A 133 -15.35 -6.50 -8.87
CA LYS A 133 -15.07 -7.40 -7.74
C LYS A 133 -14.21 -8.61 -8.12
N LYS A 134 -14.34 -9.15 -9.34
CA LYS A 134 -13.66 -10.40 -9.77
C LYS A 134 -12.51 -10.16 -10.77
N GLY A 135 -12.53 -9.07 -11.53
CA GLY A 135 -11.55 -8.79 -12.59
C GLY A 135 -11.71 -9.64 -13.85
N ASP A 136 -12.78 -10.43 -13.93
CA ASP A 136 -13.07 -11.40 -14.98
C ASP A 136 -13.68 -10.70 -16.22
N VAL A 137 -12.82 -10.40 -17.20
CA VAL A 137 -13.16 -9.66 -18.43
C VAL A 137 -13.90 -10.54 -19.43
N GLU A 138 -13.54 -11.83 -19.53
CA GLU A 138 -14.16 -12.78 -20.46
C GLU A 138 -15.62 -13.04 -20.07
N LYS A 139 -15.89 -13.27 -18.79
CA LYS A 139 -17.27 -13.42 -18.30
C LYS A 139 -18.06 -12.12 -18.38
N PHE A 140 -17.43 -10.96 -18.21
CA PHE A 140 -18.09 -9.68 -18.47
C PHE A 140 -18.50 -9.56 -19.94
N TYR A 141 -17.61 -9.83 -20.90
CA TYR A 141 -17.96 -9.78 -22.32
C TYR A 141 -19.02 -10.82 -22.70
N SER A 142 -18.94 -12.04 -22.17
CA SER A 142 -19.93 -13.09 -22.41
C SER A 142 -21.34 -12.64 -21.98
N ASN A 143 -21.48 -12.12 -20.75
CA ASN A 143 -22.75 -11.59 -20.26
C ASN A 143 -23.19 -10.33 -21.03
N PHE A 144 -22.28 -9.39 -21.29
CA PHE A 144 -22.60 -8.13 -21.96
C PHE A 144 -23.06 -8.35 -23.40
N TYR A 145 -22.34 -9.17 -24.18
CA TYR A 145 -22.75 -9.48 -25.54
C TYR A 145 -24.00 -10.36 -25.57
N GLY A 146 -24.06 -11.39 -24.72
CA GLY A 146 -25.18 -12.33 -24.59
C GLY A 146 -26.49 -11.73 -24.05
N THR A 147 -26.53 -10.45 -23.67
CA THR A 147 -27.78 -9.79 -23.23
C THR A 147 -27.88 -8.35 -23.73
N VAL A 148 -26.89 -7.50 -23.44
CA VAL A 148 -26.95 -6.06 -23.78
C VAL A 148 -26.81 -5.84 -25.29
N ALA A 149 -25.79 -6.41 -25.94
CA ALA A 149 -25.55 -6.17 -27.37
C ALA A 149 -26.57 -6.88 -28.28
N LEU A 150 -27.08 -8.06 -27.88
CA LEU A 150 -28.18 -8.74 -28.57
C LEU A 150 -29.49 -7.95 -28.51
N ASN A 151 -29.75 -7.23 -27.41
CA ASN A 151 -30.95 -6.41 -27.21
C ASN A 151 -30.65 -4.89 -27.33
N ALA A 152 -29.62 -4.49 -28.08
CA ALA A 152 -29.03 -3.16 -27.97
C ALA A 152 -30.02 -1.99 -28.14
N THR A 153 -31.07 -2.14 -28.95
CA THR A 153 -32.10 -1.10 -29.15
C THR A 153 -33.00 -0.85 -27.93
N LYS A 154 -33.04 -1.75 -26.93
CA LYS A 154 -33.69 -1.49 -25.63
C LYS A 154 -32.84 -0.55 -24.77
N TYR A 155 -31.54 -0.78 -24.76
CA TYR A 155 -30.54 -0.03 -23.97
C TYR A 155 -30.16 1.31 -24.63
N PHE A 156 -30.18 1.39 -25.96
CA PHE A 156 -29.84 2.57 -26.75
C PHE A 156 -31.00 2.92 -27.68
N LYS A 157 -32.04 3.53 -27.09
CA LYS A 157 -33.28 3.94 -27.77
C LYS A 157 -32.97 4.99 -28.86
N GLY A 158 -33.80 5.03 -29.90
CA GLY A 158 -33.68 5.99 -31.01
C GLY A 158 -32.64 5.65 -32.09
N LEU A 159 -31.86 4.58 -31.95
CA LEU A 159 -30.88 4.12 -32.95
C LEU A 159 -31.41 2.96 -33.79
N THR A 160 -30.91 2.81 -35.03
CA THR A 160 -31.08 1.55 -35.78
C THR A 160 -30.39 0.39 -35.06
N ARG A 161 -30.82 -0.86 -35.34
CA ARG A 161 -30.19 -2.07 -34.78
C ARG A 161 -28.66 -2.08 -34.97
N ASN A 162 -28.19 -1.65 -36.15
CA ASN A 162 -26.77 -1.67 -36.48
C ASN A 162 -25.98 -0.59 -35.70
N ALA A 163 -26.51 0.63 -35.59
CA ALA A 163 -25.91 1.69 -34.79
C ALA A 163 -25.94 1.36 -33.28
N ALA A 164 -27.05 0.82 -32.78
CA ALA A 164 -27.20 0.39 -31.39
C ALA A 164 -26.22 -0.74 -31.02
N THR A 165 -26.12 -1.80 -31.84
CA THR A 165 -25.19 -2.90 -31.59
C THR A 165 -23.73 -2.43 -31.70
N LEU A 166 -23.38 -1.56 -32.66
CA LEU A 166 -22.04 -0.98 -32.73
C LEU A 166 -21.70 -0.18 -31.46
N LEU A 167 -22.62 0.70 -31.02
CA LEU A 167 -22.47 1.47 -29.79
C LEU A 167 -22.30 0.54 -28.58
N ALA A 168 -23.12 -0.51 -28.47
CA ALA A 168 -22.99 -1.50 -27.40
C ALA A 168 -21.59 -2.11 -27.32
N THR A 169 -20.94 -2.46 -28.45
CA THR A 169 -19.55 -2.96 -28.41
C THR A 169 -18.57 -1.92 -27.87
N LYS A 170 -18.75 -0.64 -28.20
CA LYS A 170 -17.87 0.44 -27.74
C LYS A 170 -18.16 0.83 -26.29
N VAL A 171 -19.39 0.63 -25.81
CA VAL A 171 -19.76 0.77 -24.40
C VAL A 171 -19.13 -0.34 -23.55
N ALA A 172 -19.07 -1.58 -24.05
CA ALA A 172 -18.33 -2.65 -23.38
C ALA A 172 -16.84 -2.29 -23.23
N ASP A 173 -16.21 -1.81 -24.32
CA ASP A 173 -14.82 -1.31 -24.30
C ASP A 173 -14.64 -0.16 -23.29
N THR A 174 -15.52 0.85 -23.29
CA THR A 174 -15.42 1.98 -22.35
C THR A 174 -15.71 1.58 -20.91
N MET A 175 -16.57 0.60 -20.64
CA MET A 175 -16.78 0.04 -19.31
C MET A 175 -15.56 -0.73 -18.79
N ILE A 176 -14.87 -1.49 -19.64
CA ILE A 176 -13.60 -2.14 -19.26
C ILE A 176 -12.48 -1.09 -19.11
N ALA A 177 -12.41 -0.10 -19.99
CA ALA A 177 -11.48 1.02 -19.86
C ALA A 177 -11.75 1.86 -18.60
N ASN A 178 -13.02 2.05 -18.21
CA ASN A 178 -13.41 2.80 -17.03
C ASN A 178 -13.21 1.99 -15.74
N SER A 179 -13.47 0.68 -15.72
CA SER A 179 -13.14 -0.16 -14.55
C SER A 179 -11.62 -0.29 -14.36
N LYS A 180 -10.83 -0.37 -15.46
CA LYS A 180 -9.36 -0.21 -15.42
C LYS A 180 -8.96 1.18 -14.93
N LYS A 181 -9.56 2.26 -15.45
CA LYS A 181 -9.28 3.64 -15.00
C LYS A 181 -9.69 3.90 -13.56
N GLN A 182 -10.76 3.29 -13.04
CA GLN A 182 -11.16 3.41 -11.64
C GLN A 182 -10.25 2.59 -10.71
N LYS A 183 -9.79 1.41 -11.17
CA LYS A 183 -8.75 0.61 -10.51
C LYS A 183 -7.36 1.26 -10.57
N LEU A 184 -7.13 2.13 -11.56
CA LEU A 184 -5.95 2.98 -11.66
C LEU A 184 -6.09 4.28 -10.89
N SER A 185 -7.28 4.91 -10.82
CA SER A 185 -7.50 6.14 -10.05
C SER A 185 -7.62 5.89 -8.55
N SER A 186 -8.05 4.69 -8.15
CA SER A 186 -7.83 4.16 -6.79
C SER A 186 -6.37 3.73 -6.51
N VAL A 187 -5.43 4.10 -7.39
CA VAL A 187 -3.97 3.86 -7.32
C VAL A 187 -3.17 5.11 -7.74
N SER A 188 -3.79 6.10 -8.41
CA SER A 188 -3.15 7.32 -8.93
C SER A 188 -3.75 8.62 -8.39
N ASN A 189 -4.94 8.55 -7.78
CA ASN A 189 -5.48 9.59 -6.91
C ASN A 189 -5.50 9.11 -5.44
N GLU A 190 -4.57 8.22 -5.07
CA GLU A 190 -3.90 8.44 -3.79
C GLU A 190 -3.20 9.80 -3.91
N SER A 191 -3.85 10.86 -3.40
CA SER A 191 -3.04 11.86 -2.71
C SER A 191 -2.21 11.10 -1.68
N ILE A 192 -0.93 11.43 -1.56
CA ILE A 192 -0.02 10.75 -0.63
C ILE A 192 -0.58 10.99 0.76
N HIS A 193 -1.36 10.03 1.28
CA HIS A 193 -2.19 10.24 2.46
C HIS A 193 -1.30 10.77 3.58
N GLU A 194 -1.69 11.92 4.14
CA GLU A 194 -0.90 12.52 5.20
C GLU A 194 -0.79 11.52 6.34
N LEU A 195 0.43 11.25 6.81
CA LEU A 195 0.67 10.19 7.78
C LEU A 195 -0.21 10.43 9.02
N THR A 196 -0.91 9.39 9.46
CA THR A 196 -1.74 9.45 10.67
C THR A 196 -0.87 9.80 11.88
N ASN A 197 -1.46 10.31 12.97
CA ASN A 197 -0.67 10.66 14.16
C ASN A 197 0.12 9.44 14.71
N LYS A 198 -0.43 8.23 14.56
CA LYS A 198 0.24 6.96 14.89
C LYS A 198 1.40 6.64 13.94
N GLN A 199 1.22 6.81 12.63
CA GLN A 199 2.29 6.63 11.64
C GLN A 199 3.41 7.67 11.82
N LYS A 200 3.06 8.94 12.10
CA LYS A 200 4.00 10.01 12.46
C LYS A 200 4.79 9.66 13.72
N ALA A 201 4.14 9.17 14.77
CA ALA A 201 4.80 8.76 16.01
C ALA A 201 5.75 7.56 15.82
N GLY A 202 5.37 6.56 15.00
CA GLY A 202 6.27 5.48 14.61
C GLY A 202 7.46 5.98 13.77
N LEU A 203 7.22 6.93 12.86
CA LEU A 203 8.29 7.56 12.09
C LEU A 203 9.23 8.38 12.99
N GLN A 204 8.73 9.05 14.04
CA GLN A 204 9.56 9.73 15.05
C GLN A 204 10.45 8.73 15.81
N TYR A 205 9.93 7.57 16.22
CA TYR A 205 10.73 6.51 16.84
C TYR A 205 11.90 6.09 15.92
N VAL A 206 11.63 5.81 14.63
CA VAL A 206 12.69 5.44 13.66
C VAL A 206 13.63 6.60 13.37
N SER A 207 13.14 7.84 13.34
CA SER A 207 13.97 9.05 13.20
C SER A 207 15.00 9.11 14.34
N GLY A 208 14.55 8.84 15.58
CA GLY A 208 15.39 8.75 16.76
C GLY A 208 16.45 7.67 16.64
N TYR A 209 16.05 6.44 16.30
CA TYR A 209 16.95 5.33 16.07
C TYR A 209 18.02 5.64 15.01
N VAL A 210 17.66 6.21 13.86
CA VAL A 210 18.60 6.50 12.76
C VAL A 210 19.68 7.51 13.21
N LEU A 211 19.29 8.61 13.86
CA LEU A 211 20.27 9.58 14.37
C LEU A 211 21.14 8.98 15.47
N GLN A 212 20.54 8.17 16.37
CA GLN A 212 21.25 7.53 17.47
C GLN A 212 22.25 6.46 16.99
N ASN A 213 21.88 5.61 16.03
CA ASN A 213 22.76 4.56 15.51
C ASN A 213 23.93 5.19 14.71
N LEU A 214 23.67 6.22 13.89
CA LEU A 214 24.76 6.98 13.28
C LEU A 214 25.68 7.62 14.32
N HIS A 215 25.14 8.20 15.40
CA HIS A 215 25.96 8.74 16.49
C HIS A 215 26.76 7.63 17.20
N LYS A 216 26.17 6.46 17.50
CA LYS A 216 26.88 5.27 18.00
C LYS A 216 28.03 4.86 17.07
N LYS A 217 27.81 4.90 15.75
CA LYS A 217 28.82 4.56 14.74
C LYS A 217 29.99 5.55 14.75
N TYR A 218 29.72 6.85 14.72
CA TYR A 218 30.76 7.88 14.79
C TYR A 218 31.51 7.87 16.14
N CYS A 219 30.85 7.58 17.27
CA CYS A 219 31.54 7.37 18.57
C CYS A 219 32.65 6.31 18.53
N LYS A 220 32.60 5.32 17.61
CA LYS A 220 33.64 4.29 17.46
C LYS A 220 34.88 4.79 16.70
N VAL A 221 34.82 5.94 16.05
CA VAL A 221 35.89 6.50 15.19
C VAL A 221 36.38 7.82 15.78
N ASN A 222 37.62 7.84 16.27
CA ASN A 222 38.21 9.05 16.86
C ASN A 222 38.91 9.91 15.79
N SER A 223 38.13 10.68 15.02
CA SER A 223 38.62 11.66 14.04
C SER A 223 37.87 12.99 14.14
N ILE A 224 38.41 14.06 13.55
CA ILE A 224 37.80 15.40 13.58
C ILE A 224 36.47 15.40 12.81
N GLU A 225 36.42 14.72 11.67
CA GLU A 225 35.24 14.53 10.83
C GLU A 225 34.15 13.76 11.60
N SER A 226 34.56 12.76 12.37
CA SER A 226 33.66 11.98 13.22
C SER A 226 33.08 12.81 14.37
N GLN A 227 33.91 13.65 15.00
CA GLN A 227 33.47 14.60 16.04
C GLN A 227 32.50 15.65 15.47
N GLN A 228 32.80 16.24 14.29
CA GLN A 228 31.89 17.13 13.56
C GLN A 228 30.55 16.44 13.25
N ALA A 229 30.58 15.20 12.75
CA ALA A 229 29.39 14.40 12.47
C ALA A 229 28.55 14.13 13.73
N MET A 230 29.19 13.78 14.85
CA MET A 230 28.51 13.61 16.14
C MET A 230 27.81 14.88 16.61
N THR A 231 28.42 16.06 16.44
CA THR A 231 27.82 17.34 16.83
C THR A 231 26.61 17.69 15.97
N ILE A 232 26.68 17.49 14.65
CA ILE A 232 25.53 17.66 13.73
C ILE A 232 24.38 16.71 14.12
N LEU A 233 24.68 15.43 14.40
CA LEU A 233 23.68 14.44 14.81
C LEU A 233 23.04 14.80 16.17
N LYS A 234 23.83 15.29 17.14
CA LYS A 234 23.32 15.80 18.43
C LYS A 234 22.40 17.01 18.24
N ALA A 235 22.71 17.95 17.34
CA ALA A 235 21.85 19.09 17.07
C ALA A 235 20.45 18.67 16.54
N GLY A 236 20.37 17.53 15.84
CA GLY A 236 19.12 16.92 15.40
C GLY A 236 18.25 16.33 16.53
N LYS A 237 18.83 16.06 17.70
CA LYS A 237 18.16 15.56 18.92
C LYS A 237 17.39 16.68 19.63
N LEU A 238 16.22 16.35 20.18
CA LEU A 238 15.45 17.24 21.04
C LEU A 238 15.83 17.02 22.51
N ASP A 239 16.20 18.11 23.19
CA ASP A 239 16.57 18.12 24.60
C ASP A 239 15.35 17.99 25.52
N SER A 240 15.50 17.31 26.66
CA SER A 240 14.40 16.94 27.56
C SER A 240 13.59 18.13 28.10
N MET A 241 14.20 19.30 28.26
CA MET A 241 13.50 20.53 28.68
C MET A 241 12.54 21.11 27.62
N ASN A 242 12.69 20.73 26.35
CA ASN A 242 11.85 21.23 25.24
C ASN A 242 10.74 20.24 24.83
N LEU A 243 10.57 19.14 25.57
CA LEU A 243 9.57 18.10 25.26
C LEU A 243 8.12 18.62 25.32
N ASN A 244 7.90 19.67 26.13
CA ASN A 244 6.60 20.29 26.40
C ASN A 244 5.89 20.82 25.15
N THR A 245 6.65 21.18 24.11
CA THR A 245 6.15 21.91 22.93
C THR A 245 5.80 20.97 21.76
N GLN A 246 6.25 19.72 21.78
CA GLN A 246 5.94 18.74 20.73
C GLN A 246 5.68 17.34 21.30
N LYS A 247 4.40 16.95 21.33
CA LYS A 247 3.91 15.63 21.74
C LYS A 247 4.48 14.50 20.87
N GLN A 248 5.55 13.85 21.33
CA GLN A 248 6.10 12.61 20.77
C GLN A 248 5.74 11.42 21.69
N GLU A 249 4.43 11.25 21.92
CA GLU A 249 3.86 10.44 23.02
C GLU A 249 4.29 8.96 23.02
N LEU A 250 4.52 8.40 21.83
CA LEU A 250 5.03 7.03 21.66
C LEU A 250 6.49 6.88 22.10
N ILE A 251 7.34 7.90 21.88
CA ILE A 251 8.71 7.90 22.39
C ILE A 251 8.68 8.00 23.92
N SER A 252 7.89 8.90 24.50
CA SER A 252 7.81 9.06 25.96
C SER A 252 7.20 7.86 26.71
N SER A 253 6.45 6.99 26.02
CA SER A 253 5.85 5.78 26.62
C SER A 253 6.67 4.50 26.41
N LEU A 254 7.49 4.41 25.37
CA LEU A 254 8.37 3.26 25.10
C LEU A 254 9.82 3.44 25.61
N ASN A 255 10.29 4.68 25.79
CA ASN A 255 11.70 4.94 26.07
C ASN A 255 12.13 4.50 27.48
N ARG A 256 12.96 3.46 27.56
CA ARG A 256 13.59 2.95 28.79
C ARG A 256 14.92 3.67 29.15
N GLY A 257 15.10 4.91 28.69
CA GLY A 257 16.29 5.73 28.90
C GLY A 257 17.31 5.72 27.74
N GLY A 258 17.08 4.93 26.69
CA GLY A 258 17.98 4.81 25.54
C GLY A 258 17.62 5.70 24.34
N LEU A 259 16.33 5.83 24.01
CA LEU A 259 15.87 6.33 22.70
C LEU A 259 15.99 7.85 22.57
N TRP A 260 16.37 8.32 21.38
CA TRP A 260 16.48 9.75 21.05
C TRP A 260 15.16 10.35 20.54
N THR A 261 14.64 11.35 21.23
CA THR A 261 13.61 12.26 20.69
C THR A 261 14.24 13.16 19.61
N VAL A 262 13.53 13.45 18.52
CA VAL A 262 14.06 14.26 17.40
C VAL A 262 13.47 15.66 17.34
N THR A 263 14.23 16.64 16.84
CA THR A 263 13.75 18.00 16.56
C THR A 263 12.82 18.06 15.34
N LEU A 264 12.04 19.14 15.21
CA LEU A 264 11.16 19.34 14.05
C LEU A 264 11.91 19.36 12.69
N PRO A 265 13.06 20.04 12.53
CA PRO A 265 13.80 19.99 11.27
C PRO A 265 14.29 18.57 10.95
N ALA A 266 14.81 17.84 11.94
CA ALA A 266 15.20 16.43 11.76
C ALA A 266 14.00 15.58 11.32
N PHE A 267 12.85 15.70 12.00
CA PHE A 267 11.65 14.95 11.64
C PHE A 267 11.13 15.29 10.22
N LYS A 268 11.25 16.54 9.76
CA LYS A 268 10.89 16.94 8.40
C LYS A 268 11.74 16.25 7.32
N ILE A 269 13.03 16.00 7.57
CA ILE A 269 13.89 15.22 6.66
C ILE A 269 13.33 13.79 6.50
N PHE A 270 12.98 13.13 7.60
CA PHE A 270 12.43 11.77 7.56
C PHE A 270 11.02 11.71 6.94
N LEU A 271 10.17 12.71 7.19
CA LEU A 271 8.86 12.85 6.54
C LEU A 271 9.01 12.93 5.00
N LYS A 272 9.91 13.78 4.52
CA LYS A 272 10.12 13.97 3.08
C LYS A 272 10.79 12.76 2.42
N THR A 273 11.68 12.09 3.14
CA THR A 273 12.32 10.83 2.68
C THR A 273 11.31 9.67 2.61
N ASP A 274 10.39 9.53 3.57
CA ASP A 274 9.30 8.54 3.48
C ASP A 274 8.29 8.88 2.37
N GLU A 275 8.08 10.16 2.07
CA GLU A 275 7.28 10.59 0.91
C GLU A 275 7.83 9.97 -0.39
N TYR A 276 9.12 10.19 -0.68
CA TYR A 276 9.78 9.59 -1.84
C TYR A 276 9.81 8.05 -1.79
N PHE A 277 10.03 7.46 -0.61
CA PHE A 277 9.99 6.01 -0.45
C PHE A 277 8.60 5.44 -0.84
N ARG A 278 7.52 6.07 -0.37
CA ARG A 278 6.14 5.68 -0.67
C ARG A 278 5.79 5.89 -2.14
N GLN A 279 6.12 7.05 -2.72
CA GLN A 279 5.98 7.31 -4.16
C GLN A 279 6.67 6.21 -5.01
N SER A 280 7.86 5.77 -4.59
CA SER A 280 8.58 4.71 -5.29
C SER A 280 7.95 3.32 -5.09
N THR A 281 7.28 3.06 -3.95
CA THR A 281 6.84 1.72 -3.54
C THR A 281 5.33 1.46 -3.61
N SER A 282 4.46 2.46 -3.88
CA SER A 282 3.04 2.25 -4.20
C SER A 282 2.78 1.64 -5.59
N LYS A 283 3.83 1.39 -6.39
CA LYS A 283 3.73 0.86 -7.76
C LYS A 283 3.24 -0.59 -7.76
N ALA A 284 2.10 -0.86 -8.40
CA ALA A 284 1.54 -2.20 -8.51
C ALA A 284 2.50 -3.16 -9.25
N GLY A 285 2.88 -4.26 -8.61
CA GLY A 285 3.81 -5.24 -9.16
C GLY A 285 5.30 -4.91 -8.95
N LEU A 286 5.65 -4.04 -7.99
CA LEU A 286 7.02 -3.72 -7.61
C LEU A 286 7.87 -4.98 -7.37
N GLN A 287 8.94 -5.14 -8.15
CA GLN A 287 9.93 -6.24 -8.00
C GLN A 287 11.20 -5.80 -7.26
N ARG A 288 11.54 -4.51 -7.29
CA ARG A 288 12.75 -3.93 -6.69
C ARG A 288 12.46 -2.52 -6.17
N ILE A 289 13.00 -2.17 -5.01
CA ILE A 289 12.96 -0.81 -4.46
C ILE A 289 14.10 -0.01 -5.11
N ASP A 290 13.78 1.17 -5.64
CA ASP A 290 14.77 2.09 -6.22
C ASP A 290 15.47 2.91 -5.13
N ILE A 291 16.31 2.23 -4.34
CA ILE A 291 17.08 2.86 -3.24
C ILE A 291 17.93 4.03 -3.76
N VAL A 292 18.52 3.91 -4.96
CA VAL A 292 19.39 4.96 -5.53
C VAL A 292 18.57 6.19 -5.91
N GLY A 293 17.42 6.02 -6.58
CA GLY A 293 16.51 7.12 -6.92
C GLY A 293 15.91 7.80 -5.69
N ILE A 294 15.47 7.03 -4.68
CA ILE A 294 14.93 7.59 -3.44
C ILE A 294 16.01 8.39 -2.69
N THR A 295 17.23 7.84 -2.54
CA THR A 295 18.35 8.54 -1.90
C THR A 295 18.68 9.82 -2.64
N LYS A 296 18.88 9.75 -3.97
CA LYS A 296 19.20 10.92 -4.80
C LYS A 296 18.15 12.02 -4.62
N ASN A 297 16.87 11.71 -4.86
CA ASN A 297 15.77 12.66 -4.77
C ASN A 297 15.75 13.34 -3.39
N SER A 298 15.85 12.54 -2.31
CA SER A 298 15.84 13.04 -0.94
C SER A 298 17.05 13.92 -0.61
N THR A 299 18.25 13.61 -1.09
CA THR A 299 19.45 14.44 -0.88
C THR A 299 19.52 15.70 -1.76
N THR A 300 18.68 15.80 -2.80
CA THR A 300 18.57 16.99 -3.66
C THR A 300 17.31 17.84 -3.40
N ASP A 301 16.41 17.39 -2.54
CA ASP A 301 15.16 18.08 -2.23
C ASP A 301 15.41 19.35 -1.40
N SER A 302 14.72 20.44 -1.77
CA SER A 302 14.90 21.76 -1.14
C SER A 302 14.43 21.82 0.30
N ASP A 303 13.37 21.08 0.67
CA ASP A 303 12.87 21.04 2.03
C ASP A 303 13.81 20.22 2.92
N VAL A 304 14.32 19.08 2.43
CA VAL A 304 15.35 18.29 3.13
C VAL A 304 16.60 19.14 3.37
N LEU A 305 17.12 19.79 2.33
CA LEU A 305 18.32 20.62 2.43
C LEU A 305 18.13 21.81 3.38
N ALA A 306 16.99 22.52 3.30
CA ALA A 306 16.70 23.63 4.20
C ALA A 306 16.57 23.18 5.67
N ASN A 307 15.85 22.08 5.93
CA ASN A 307 15.72 21.56 7.30
C ASN A 307 17.02 20.95 7.82
N TYR A 308 17.87 20.38 6.97
CA TYR A 308 19.20 19.94 7.35
C TYR A 308 20.13 21.12 7.68
N GLN A 309 20.08 22.20 6.91
CA GLN A 309 20.86 23.41 7.20
C GLN A 309 20.49 24.01 8.56
N LEU A 310 19.21 23.96 8.99
CA LEU A 310 18.81 24.36 10.34
C LEU A 310 19.45 23.49 11.44
N ILE A 311 19.70 22.21 11.18
CA ILE A 311 20.40 21.31 12.11
C ILE A 311 21.90 21.67 12.17
N VAL A 312 22.53 21.84 11.00
CA VAL A 312 23.95 22.24 10.90
C VAL A 312 24.19 23.60 11.58
N SER A 313 23.30 24.57 11.38
CA SER A 313 23.40 25.88 12.05
C SER A 313 23.09 25.83 13.55
N LYS A 314 22.33 24.83 14.06
CA LYS A 314 22.20 24.57 15.52
C LYS A 314 23.42 23.83 16.09
N ALA A 315 24.22 23.16 15.26
CA ALA A 315 25.38 22.40 15.71
C ALA A 315 26.56 23.28 16.16
N ASP A 316 26.55 24.57 15.83
CA ASP A 316 27.52 25.59 16.26
C ASP A 316 28.99 25.14 16.09
N CYS A 317 29.28 24.55 14.93
CA CYS A 317 30.59 24.00 14.61
C CYS A 317 30.99 24.23 13.15
N ASP A 318 32.23 24.69 12.96
CA ASP A 318 32.90 24.79 11.65
C ASP A 318 33.17 23.39 11.08
N SER A 319 32.13 22.82 10.48
CA SER A 319 32.10 21.48 9.92
C SER A 319 32.42 21.52 8.43
N TYR A 320 33.26 20.60 7.96
CA TYR A 320 33.69 20.61 6.57
C TYR A 320 32.52 20.27 5.62
N SER A 321 32.45 20.93 4.46
CA SER A 321 31.35 20.73 3.50
C SER A 321 31.20 19.28 3.01
N HIS A 322 32.25 18.47 3.04
CA HIS A 322 32.16 17.03 2.75
C HIS A 322 31.47 16.28 3.89
N VAL A 323 31.91 16.47 5.14
CA VAL A 323 31.28 15.86 6.34
C VAL A 323 29.79 16.19 6.43
N GLN A 324 29.41 17.45 6.15
CA GLN A 324 28.00 17.85 6.10
C GLN A 324 27.19 17.04 5.07
N LYS A 325 27.74 16.80 3.87
CA LYS A 325 27.08 16.02 2.80
C LYS A 325 27.03 14.54 3.15
N ASP A 326 28.13 13.99 3.68
CA ASP A 326 28.24 12.58 4.08
C ASP A 326 27.27 12.24 5.20
N VAL A 327 27.12 13.11 6.20
CA VAL A 327 26.15 12.94 7.30
C VAL A 327 24.71 12.96 6.78
N LEU A 328 24.33 13.90 5.92
CA LEU A 328 22.98 13.93 5.31
C LEU A 328 22.72 12.66 4.47
N HIS A 329 23.69 12.27 3.63
CA HIS A 329 23.60 11.05 2.83
C HIS A 329 23.46 9.80 3.70
N ASN A 330 24.20 9.70 4.81
CA ASN A 330 24.12 8.57 5.73
C ASN A 330 22.81 8.52 6.52
N ILE A 331 22.24 9.67 6.91
CA ILE A 331 20.89 9.76 7.51
C ILE A 331 19.83 9.20 6.55
N VAL A 332 19.82 9.71 5.31
CA VAL A 332 18.88 9.30 4.26
C VAL A 332 19.05 7.81 3.90
N SER A 333 20.30 7.37 3.69
CA SER A 333 20.63 5.99 3.30
C SER A 333 20.29 4.96 4.38
N LEU A 334 20.60 5.24 5.65
CA LEU A 334 20.23 4.35 6.76
C LEU A 334 18.71 4.28 6.96
N TYR A 335 18.01 5.41 6.84
CA TYR A 335 16.54 5.43 6.88
C TYR A 335 15.94 4.56 5.77
N ILE A 336 16.35 4.75 4.51
CA ILE A 336 15.84 3.98 3.37
C ILE A 336 16.14 2.48 3.52
N ARG A 337 17.29 2.12 4.12
CA ARG A 337 17.64 0.72 4.43
C ARG A 337 16.66 0.11 5.44
N VAL A 338 16.49 0.72 6.63
CA VAL A 338 15.55 0.25 7.66
C VAL A 338 14.12 0.18 7.11
N ARG A 339 13.72 1.20 6.33
CA ARG A 339 12.42 1.30 5.70
C ARG A 339 12.18 0.20 4.64
N SER A 340 13.22 -0.19 3.90
CA SER A 340 13.19 -1.30 2.95
C SER A 340 12.98 -2.65 3.63
N PHE A 341 13.67 -2.91 4.76
CA PHE A 341 13.46 -4.13 5.54
C PHE A 341 12.03 -4.23 6.10
N SER A 342 11.52 -3.13 6.68
CA SER A 342 10.11 -3.01 7.12
C SER A 342 9.15 -3.34 5.98
N TYR A 343 9.30 -2.69 4.82
CA TYR A 343 8.43 -2.89 3.65
C TYR A 343 8.48 -4.32 3.08
N ALA A 344 9.66 -4.94 3.03
CA ALA A 344 9.83 -6.33 2.58
C ALA A 344 9.14 -7.32 3.54
N LYS A 345 9.31 -7.13 4.86
CA LYS A 345 8.62 -7.92 5.88
C LYS A 345 7.10 -7.77 5.76
N ASP A 346 6.63 -6.56 5.49
CA ASP A 346 5.21 -6.23 5.30
C ASP A 346 4.60 -6.92 4.07
N ILE A 347 5.32 -6.97 2.93
CA ILE A 347 4.93 -7.77 1.74
C ILE A 347 4.85 -9.26 2.09
N VAL A 348 5.88 -9.81 2.75
CA VAL A 348 5.93 -11.23 3.13
C VAL A 348 4.79 -11.58 4.11
N GLN A 349 4.47 -10.69 5.04
CA GLN A 349 3.34 -10.84 5.98
C GLN A 349 1.99 -10.80 5.24
N LYS A 350 1.78 -9.81 4.36
CA LYS A 350 0.59 -9.69 3.52
C LYS A 350 0.40 -10.90 2.59
N TYR A 351 1.49 -11.49 2.06
CA TYR A 351 1.44 -12.75 1.30
C TYR A 351 1.09 -13.96 2.19
N LYS A 352 1.75 -14.11 3.36
CA LYS A 352 1.47 -15.18 4.34
C LYS A 352 0.01 -15.16 4.79
N ILE A 353 -0.60 -13.98 4.98
CA ILE A 353 -2.03 -13.82 5.30
C ILE A 353 -2.91 -14.27 4.13
N LYS A 354 -2.69 -13.74 2.92
CA LYS A 354 -3.48 -14.09 1.72
C LYS A 354 -3.37 -15.59 1.36
N ALA A 355 -2.22 -16.22 1.57
CA ALA A 355 -2.02 -17.65 1.36
C ALA A 355 -2.84 -18.51 2.36
N LYS A 356 -2.86 -18.14 3.64
CA LYS A 356 -3.72 -18.79 4.66
C LYS A 356 -5.21 -18.67 4.30
N GLN A 357 -5.66 -17.47 3.90
CA GLN A 357 -7.04 -17.22 3.48
C GLN A 357 -7.44 -18.08 2.26
N ARG A 358 -6.58 -18.17 1.24
CA ARG A 358 -6.83 -19.00 0.04
C ARG A 358 -6.99 -20.49 0.39
N LYS A 359 -6.11 -21.05 1.22
CA LYS A 359 -6.21 -22.46 1.65
C LYS A 359 -7.50 -22.74 2.43
N SER A 360 -7.92 -21.84 3.34
CA SER A 360 -9.20 -21.97 4.05
C SER A 360 -10.42 -21.96 3.11
N LYS A 361 -10.42 -21.10 2.08
CA LYS A 361 -11.50 -21.04 1.09
C LYS A 361 -11.56 -22.27 0.16
N SER A 362 -10.45 -23.01 0.00
CA SER A 362 -10.45 -24.30 -0.71
C SER A 362 -11.12 -25.39 0.11
N LEU A 363 -10.64 -25.62 1.34
CA LEU A 363 -11.13 -26.68 2.22
C LEU A 363 -12.64 -26.57 2.51
N ARG A 364 -13.16 -25.35 2.68
CA ARG A 364 -14.61 -25.12 2.85
C ARG A 364 -15.42 -25.58 1.63
N LYS A 365 -14.93 -25.36 0.41
CA LYS A 365 -15.61 -25.81 -0.83
C LYS A 365 -15.59 -27.33 -0.99
N GLU A 366 -14.52 -27.96 -0.54
CA GLU A 366 -14.31 -29.42 -0.61
C GLU A 366 -15.25 -30.13 0.36
N ILE A 367 -15.32 -29.69 1.61
CA ILE A 367 -16.30 -30.16 2.60
C ILE A 367 -17.73 -29.91 2.11
N SER A 368 -18.06 -28.70 1.63
CA SER A 368 -19.41 -28.40 1.09
C SER A 368 -19.75 -29.10 -0.23
N ARG A 369 -18.81 -29.82 -0.86
CA ARG A 369 -19.11 -30.73 -1.97
C ARG A 369 -19.37 -32.14 -1.45
N SER A 370 -18.49 -32.65 -0.61
CA SER A 370 -18.65 -33.98 0.03
C SER A 370 -19.96 -34.10 0.82
N CYS A 371 -20.41 -33.04 1.50
CA CYS A 371 -21.72 -33.03 2.15
C CYS A 371 -22.90 -33.19 1.17
N LYS A 372 -22.80 -32.68 -0.07
CA LYS A 372 -23.85 -32.83 -1.09
C LYS A 372 -23.83 -34.20 -1.73
N GLU A 373 -22.65 -34.70 -2.05
CA GLU A 373 -22.43 -36.07 -2.55
C GLU A 373 -23.04 -37.09 -1.55
N ASN A 374 -22.88 -36.88 -0.24
CA ASN A 374 -23.49 -37.68 0.84
C ASN A 374 -25.01 -37.41 1.09
N GLU A 375 -25.58 -36.34 0.54
CA GLU A 375 -27.04 -36.05 0.59
C GLU A 375 -27.77 -36.63 -0.64
N GLU A 376 -27.07 -36.72 -1.77
CA GLU A 376 -27.52 -37.34 -3.02
C GLU A 376 -27.48 -38.88 -2.92
N GLU A 377 -26.40 -39.47 -2.40
CA GLU A 377 -26.27 -40.93 -2.08
C GLU A 377 -27.25 -41.45 -1.00
N ARG A 378 -28.11 -40.60 -0.45
CA ARG A 378 -29.15 -40.96 0.56
C ARG A 378 -30.58 -40.80 0.05
N GLN A 379 -30.75 -40.49 -1.23
CA GLN A 379 -32.06 -40.32 -1.88
C GLN A 379 -32.29 -41.33 -3.03
N GLU A 380 -31.33 -42.23 -3.25
CA GLU A 380 -31.48 -43.49 -4.00
C GLU A 380 -31.69 -44.68 -3.04
#